data_AF-A0A497AY13-F1
#
_entry.id   AF-A0A497AY13-F1
#
_cell.length_a   1.000
_cell.length_b   1.000
_cell.length_c   1.000
_cell.angle_alpha   90.00
_cell.angle_beta   90.00
_cell.angle_gamma   90.00
#
_symmetry.space_group_name_H-M   'P 1'
#
loop_
_entity.id
_entity.type
_entity.pdbx_description
1 polymer ?
#
loop_
_entity_poly.entity_id
_entity_poly.type
_entity_poly.pdbx_seq_one_letter_code
_entity_poly.pdbx_strand_id
1 'polypeptide(L)'
;MTADASKFKARIRVDVNIDAILPNSGRFSIRIVHNTGAGFTFTQGPMFYDTEPNVADLDGTTTIAETGGLVIVRQVSGVYYYTDGSQFTVDIDEIDFLNGDSYPQNQQMQVDGSDYGLPLLNNLHSTDFTGWINAWDDADDTYQKTDWAITALSNFCSIDPAAVVTPTIYDWGVADTQNSAGAAIAVNTYVPNATRIYDDFRLEEAGVEVGAVRLESDLITPWDATQDLNAYDDNLGLQYQCSRLLYPQTNFGGYSPNSGTQPNYLASAGARTWYRRFWHTGISHPVGRFRLTDYSITEADLAANNVLIDISLDGVAWYTLNGLYGGGPLAPGDPCRTDKDVYGLTGNAPDPVNGQLAFS
;
A
#
# COMPACT_ATOMS: atom_id res chain seq x y z
N MET A 1 6.01 -27.33 73.39
CA MET A 1 4.93 -27.19 72.39
C MET A 1 5.48 -27.66 71.06
N THR A 2 5.12 -28.88 70.66
CA THR A 2 5.50 -29.49 69.38
C THR A 2 4.67 -28.84 68.28
N ALA A 3 5.31 -28.40 67.21
CA ALA A 3 4.61 -27.88 66.03
C ALA A 3 3.68 -28.97 65.47
N ASP A 4 2.43 -28.60 65.18
CA ASP A 4 1.45 -29.48 64.56
C ASP A 4 1.98 -29.99 63.20
N ALA A 5 2.15 -31.31 63.11
CA ALA A 5 2.71 -32.00 61.94
C ALA A 5 1.66 -32.25 60.84
N SER A 6 0.40 -31.86 61.05
CA SER A 6 -0.71 -32.18 60.15
C SER A 6 -1.22 -30.95 59.39
N LYS A 7 -0.36 -30.34 58.57
CA LYS A 7 -0.85 -29.40 57.54
C LYS A 7 -1.53 -30.21 56.42
N PHE A 8 -2.83 -30.44 56.54
CA PHE A 8 -3.62 -31.04 55.47
C PHE A 8 -3.64 -30.10 54.25
N LYS A 9 -3.31 -30.63 53.07
CA LYS A 9 -3.69 -29.98 51.80
C LYS A 9 -5.20 -30.12 51.66
N ALA A 10 -5.95 -29.08 52.02
CA ALA A 10 -7.39 -29.06 51.79
C ALA A 10 -7.67 -29.13 50.28
N ARG A 11 -8.55 -30.06 49.86
CA ARG A 11 -9.17 -30.00 48.53
C ARG A 11 -10.36 -29.06 48.65
N ILE A 12 -10.20 -27.83 48.16
CA ILE A 12 -11.26 -26.82 48.13
C ILE A 12 -12.03 -27.01 46.83
N ARG A 13 -13.36 -27.15 46.92
CA ARG A 13 -14.28 -27.04 45.80
C ARG A 13 -15.13 -25.79 46.04
N VAL A 14 -15.20 -24.94 45.03
CA VAL A 14 -16.11 -23.79 45.01
C VAL A 14 -17.08 -24.06 43.87
N ASP A 15 -18.36 -24.22 44.20
CA ASP A 15 -19.43 -24.26 43.23
C ASP A 15 -20.01 -22.85 43.14
N VAL A 16 -19.96 -22.25 41.94
CA VAL A 16 -20.52 -20.93 41.66
C VAL A 16 -21.72 -21.15 40.76
N ASN A 17 -22.90 -20.70 41.19
CA ASN A 17 -24.07 -20.65 40.31
C ASN A 17 -23.91 -19.44 39.38
N ILE A 18 -23.31 -19.65 38.22
CA ILE A 18 -23.03 -18.56 37.28
C ILE A 18 -24.33 -17.94 36.77
N ASP A 19 -25.37 -18.72 36.50
CA ASP A 19 -26.69 -18.24 36.07
C ASP A 19 -27.34 -17.25 37.06
N ALA A 20 -27.00 -17.34 38.35
CA ALA A 20 -27.50 -16.40 39.36
C ALA A 20 -26.67 -15.10 39.43
N ILE A 21 -25.45 -15.10 38.93
CA ILE A 21 -24.50 -13.97 39.00
C ILE A 21 -24.47 -13.23 37.66
N LEU A 22 -24.52 -13.99 36.58
CA LEU A 22 -24.53 -13.58 35.18
C LEU A 22 -25.77 -14.24 34.53
N PRO A 23 -26.99 -13.76 34.84
CA PRO A 23 -28.24 -14.34 34.32
C PRO A 23 -28.40 -14.18 32.81
N ASN A 24 -27.71 -13.20 32.25
CA ASN A 24 -27.48 -13.02 30.83
C ASN A 24 -25.96 -12.89 30.73
N SER A 25 -25.25 -14.02 30.78
CA SER A 25 -23.84 -14.19 30.40
C SER A 25 -22.75 -13.18 30.84
N GLY A 26 -21.52 -13.48 30.44
CA GLY A 26 -20.37 -12.59 30.53
C GLY A 26 -19.08 -13.22 31.07
N ARG A 27 -18.09 -12.36 31.31
CA ARG A 27 -16.77 -12.77 31.79
C ARG A 27 -16.66 -12.73 33.31
N PHE A 28 -16.12 -13.81 33.87
CA PHE A 28 -15.76 -13.84 35.29
C PHE A 28 -14.39 -14.49 35.51
N SER A 29 -13.78 -14.20 36.66
CA SER A 29 -12.58 -14.88 37.12
C SER A 29 -12.72 -15.22 38.60
N ILE A 30 -12.25 -16.41 38.99
CA ILE A 30 -12.28 -16.85 40.38
C ILE A 30 -10.87 -16.67 40.97
N ARG A 31 -10.79 -15.88 42.04
CA ARG A 31 -9.58 -15.74 42.86
C ARG A 31 -9.81 -16.35 44.24
N ILE A 32 -8.95 -17.28 44.62
CA ILE A 32 -8.96 -17.92 45.94
C ILE A 32 -7.72 -17.47 46.71
N VAL A 33 -7.93 -16.79 47.84
CA VAL A 33 -6.86 -16.31 48.72
C VAL A 33 -6.93 -17.01 50.07
N HIS A 34 -5.82 -17.62 50.49
CA HIS A 34 -5.71 -18.31 51.77
C HIS A 34 -4.67 -17.62 52.67
N ASN A 35 -5.14 -17.00 53.76
CA ASN A 35 -4.33 -16.17 54.66
C ASN A 35 -3.89 -16.94 55.91
N THR A 36 -2.90 -17.82 55.80
CA THR A 36 -2.36 -18.59 56.96
C THR A 36 -0.89 -18.29 57.26
N GLY A 37 -0.52 -17.00 57.33
CA GLY A 37 0.82 -16.54 57.74
C GLY A 37 1.92 -16.68 56.68
N ALA A 38 1.80 -17.60 55.72
CA ALA A 38 2.68 -17.69 54.54
C ALA A 38 1.99 -17.29 53.22
N GLY A 39 0.65 -17.16 53.20
CA GLY A 39 -0.14 -16.78 52.03
C GLY A 39 -0.11 -17.81 50.89
N PHE A 40 -1.26 -18.32 50.47
CA PHE A 40 -1.38 -19.02 49.19
C PHE A 40 -2.43 -18.30 48.34
N THR A 41 -2.06 -17.92 47.12
CA THR A 41 -2.98 -17.31 46.15
C THR A 41 -3.09 -18.24 44.96
N PHE A 42 -4.31 -18.67 44.66
CA PHE A 42 -4.67 -19.25 43.38
C PHE A 42 -5.51 -18.24 42.62
N THR A 43 -5.04 -17.85 41.44
CA THR A 43 -5.80 -16.99 40.53
C THR A 43 -6.07 -17.83 39.30
N GLN A 44 -7.35 -18.12 39.05
CA GLN A 44 -7.75 -18.70 37.78
C GLN A 44 -7.64 -17.64 36.69
N GLY A 45 -7.29 -18.06 35.46
CA GLY A 45 -7.46 -17.20 34.29
C GLY A 45 -8.94 -16.82 34.09
N PRO A 46 -9.23 -15.81 33.26
CA PRO A 46 -10.61 -15.48 32.93
C PRO A 46 -11.33 -16.71 32.34
N MET A 47 -12.56 -16.93 32.78
CA MET A 47 -13.48 -17.92 32.20
C MET A 47 -14.62 -17.19 31.50
N PHE A 48 -15.04 -17.74 30.37
CA PHE A 48 -16.14 -17.24 29.56
C PHE A 48 -17.40 -18.04 29.87
N TYR A 49 -18.48 -17.36 30.20
CA TYR A 49 -19.82 -17.95 30.25
C TYR A 49 -20.69 -17.16 29.31
N ASP A 50 -21.08 -17.82 28.23
CA ASP A 50 -21.88 -17.25 27.17
C ASP A 50 -22.94 -18.31 26.85
N THR A 51 -24.19 -17.90 27.04
CA THR A 51 -25.38 -18.70 26.77
C THR A 51 -26.09 -18.26 25.50
N GLU A 52 -25.57 -17.22 24.85
CA GLU A 52 -26.20 -16.61 23.70
C GLU A 52 -25.96 -17.51 22.48
N PRO A 53 -27.00 -17.77 21.67
CA PRO A 53 -26.84 -18.57 20.46
C PRO A 53 -26.14 -17.80 19.34
N ASN A 54 -26.07 -16.48 19.45
CA ASN A 54 -25.60 -15.57 18.42
C ASN A 54 -24.25 -14.98 18.83
N VAL A 55 -23.33 -14.90 17.87
CA VAL A 55 -22.06 -14.20 17.96
C VAL A 55 -22.16 -12.94 17.10
N ALA A 56 -21.37 -11.91 17.44
CA ALA A 56 -21.33 -10.68 16.67
C ALA A 56 -21.06 -10.94 15.18
N ASP A 57 -21.81 -10.29 14.29
CA ASP A 57 -21.74 -10.52 12.85
C ASP A 57 -21.87 -9.23 12.03
N LEU A 58 -21.64 -9.38 10.72
CA LEU A 58 -21.78 -8.33 9.71
C LEU A 58 -22.68 -8.87 8.60
N ASP A 59 -23.99 -8.89 8.84
CA ASP A 59 -24.98 -9.47 7.91
C ASP A 59 -25.37 -8.53 6.76
N GLY A 60 -25.02 -7.24 6.88
CA GLY A 60 -25.45 -6.18 5.97
C GLY A 60 -24.53 -5.91 4.80
N THR A 61 -24.29 -4.63 4.49
CA THR A 61 -23.41 -4.24 3.39
C THR A 61 -22.34 -3.28 3.84
N THR A 62 -21.11 -3.58 3.45
CA THR A 62 -19.99 -2.66 3.51
C THR A 62 -19.85 -1.94 2.17
N THR A 63 -19.80 -0.62 2.19
CA THR A 63 -19.54 0.20 1.00
C THR A 63 -18.42 1.20 1.24
N ILE A 64 -17.71 1.53 0.16
CA ILE A 64 -16.73 2.60 0.12
C ILE A 64 -16.96 3.45 -1.12
N ALA A 65 -16.96 4.76 -0.94
CA ALA A 65 -17.10 5.73 -2.03
C ALA A 65 -16.20 6.95 -1.81
N GLU A 66 -15.89 7.66 -2.89
CA GLU A 66 -15.23 8.96 -2.82
C GLU A 66 -16.08 9.94 -1.97
N THR A 67 -15.48 10.61 -0.99
CA THR A 67 -16.19 11.68 -0.29
C THR A 67 -16.34 12.88 -1.22
N GLY A 68 -17.58 13.33 -1.40
CA GLY A 68 -17.95 14.36 -2.38
C GLY A 68 -17.09 15.63 -2.29
N GLY A 69 -16.36 15.93 -3.36
CA GLY A 69 -15.53 17.13 -3.49
C GLY A 69 -14.17 17.07 -2.76
N LEU A 70 -13.81 15.92 -2.17
CA LEU A 70 -12.58 15.73 -1.40
C LEU A 70 -11.61 14.72 -2.05
N VAL A 71 -11.77 14.48 -3.35
CA VAL A 71 -10.84 13.68 -4.17
C VAL A 71 -9.69 14.57 -4.62
N ILE A 72 -8.46 14.13 -4.37
CA ILE A 72 -7.25 14.82 -4.82
C ILE A 72 -6.54 13.90 -5.81
N VAL A 73 -6.34 14.39 -7.03
CA VAL A 73 -5.70 13.61 -8.07
C VAL A 73 -4.32 14.13 -8.42
N ARG A 74 -3.49 13.22 -8.92
CA ARG A 74 -2.30 13.54 -9.69
C ARG A 74 -2.26 12.71 -10.96
N GLN A 75 -1.46 13.15 -11.91
CA GLN A 75 -1.24 12.42 -13.14
C GLN A 75 0.22 11.99 -13.27
N VAL A 76 0.42 10.77 -13.76
CA VAL A 76 1.73 10.24 -14.16
C VAL A 76 1.51 9.45 -15.44
N SER A 77 2.24 9.82 -16.49
CA SER A 77 2.07 9.29 -17.84
C SER A 77 0.59 9.32 -18.27
N GLY A 78 -0.10 10.43 -18.02
CA GLY A 78 -1.52 10.64 -18.35
C GLY A 78 -2.53 9.91 -17.47
N VAL A 79 -2.11 8.94 -16.66
CA VAL A 79 -3.00 8.16 -15.76
C VAL A 79 -3.35 8.98 -14.53
N TYR A 80 -4.64 9.06 -14.18
CA TYR A 80 -5.08 9.68 -12.94
C TYR A 80 -4.94 8.71 -11.77
N TYR A 81 -4.34 9.18 -10.68
CA TYR A 81 -4.20 8.47 -9.41
C TYR A 81 -4.83 9.28 -8.29
N TYR A 82 -5.45 8.61 -7.31
CA TYR A 82 -5.66 9.20 -5.99
C TYR A 82 -4.29 9.50 -5.37
N THR A 83 -4.18 10.63 -4.70
CA THR A 83 -2.98 11.00 -3.93
C THR A 83 -3.34 11.35 -2.49
N ASP A 84 -2.31 11.63 -1.69
CA ASP A 84 -2.41 12.10 -0.31
C ASP A 84 -3.53 13.14 -0.13
N GLY A 85 -4.32 12.95 0.91
CA GLY A 85 -5.47 13.79 1.25
C GLY A 85 -6.78 13.45 0.53
N SER A 86 -6.79 12.55 -0.47
CA SER A 86 -8.05 12.04 -1.03
C SER A 86 -8.87 11.35 0.05
N GLN A 87 -10.15 11.68 0.17
CA GLN A 87 -11.03 11.15 1.21
C GLN A 87 -12.09 10.21 0.66
N PHE A 88 -12.39 9.20 1.47
CA PHE A 88 -13.42 8.21 1.23
C PHE A 88 -14.42 8.19 2.38
N THR A 89 -15.66 7.88 2.04
CA THR A 89 -16.71 7.52 2.98
C THR A 89 -16.81 6.01 3.00
N VAL A 90 -16.68 5.42 4.19
CA VAL A 90 -17.01 4.01 4.43
C VAL A 90 -18.29 3.94 5.23
N ASP A 91 -19.21 3.09 4.77
CA ASP A 91 -20.47 2.76 5.42
C ASP A 91 -20.51 1.25 5.67
N ILE A 92 -20.87 0.86 6.89
CA ILE A 92 -21.04 -0.52 7.30
C ILE A 92 -22.42 -0.59 7.96
N ASP A 93 -23.30 -1.39 7.37
CA ASP A 93 -24.67 -1.57 7.83
C ASP A 93 -24.89 -2.97 8.42
N GLU A 94 -25.97 -3.12 9.21
CA GLU A 94 -26.40 -4.37 9.88
C GLU A 94 -25.24 -5.02 10.66
N ILE A 95 -24.70 -4.25 11.60
CA ILE A 95 -23.81 -4.74 12.65
C ILE A 95 -24.69 -5.31 13.75
N ASP A 96 -24.71 -6.63 13.92
CA ASP A 96 -25.60 -7.27 14.90
C ASP A 96 -24.81 -8.02 16.01
N PHE A 97 -25.49 -8.20 17.15
CA PHE A 97 -25.09 -9.04 18.28
C PHE A 97 -23.71 -8.73 18.90
N LEU A 98 -23.20 -7.52 18.72
CA LEU A 98 -21.89 -7.10 19.23
C LEU A 98 -21.76 -7.12 20.77
N ASN A 99 -22.88 -7.16 21.46
CA ASN A 99 -23.00 -6.93 22.89
C ASN A 99 -23.71 -8.08 23.62
N GLY A 100 -23.52 -9.33 23.18
CA GLY A 100 -23.90 -10.56 23.89
C GLY A 100 -23.28 -10.65 25.30
N ASP A 101 -23.75 -9.78 26.19
CA ASP A 101 -23.45 -9.57 27.61
C ASP A 101 -21.99 -9.29 28.03
N SER A 102 -21.00 -9.62 27.21
CA SER A 102 -19.62 -9.18 27.40
C SER A 102 -18.91 -9.01 26.07
N TYR A 103 -18.20 -7.90 25.91
CA TYR A 103 -17.48 -7.59 24.69
C TYR A 103 -16.11 -6.94 25.01
N PRO A 104 -15.13 -7.07 24.11
CA PRO A 104 -13.83 -6.42 24.27
C PRO A 104 -13.96 -4.90 24.30
N GLN A 105 -13.72 -4.27 25.46
CA GLN A 105 -13.75 -2.81 25.61
C GLN A 105 -12.70 -2.07 24.77
N ASN A 106 -11.66 -2.79 24.32
CA ASN A 106 -10.51 -2.19 23.67
C ASN A 106 -10.48 -2.41 22.14
N GLN A 107 -11.35 -3.24 21.58
CA GLN A 107 -11.42 -3.47 20.13
C GLN A 107 -12.69 -4.25 19.80
N GLN A 108 -13.70 -3.57 19.25
CA GLN A 108 -14.95 -4.21 18.81
C GLN A 108 -15.05 -4.30 17.30
N MET A 109 -14.45 -3.34 16.59
CA MET A 109 -14.29 -3.41 15.15
C MET A 109 -12.94 -2.82 14.75
N GLN A 110 -12.43 -3.32 13.63
CA GLN A 110 -11.43 -2.62 12.83
C GLN A 110 -11.92 -2.56 11.38
N VAL A 111 -11.45 -1.59 10.61
CA VAL A 111 -11.71 -1.50 9.16
C VAL A 111 -10.39 -1.32 8.44
N ASP A 112 -10.04 -2.31 7.61
CA ASP A 112 -8.86 -2.29 6.77
C ASP A 112 -9.21 -1.71 5.39
N GLY A 113 -8.53 -0.62 4.99
CA GLY A 113 -8.65 0.00 3.68
C GLY A 113 -7.29 0.12 2.98
N SER A 114 -6.37 -0.80 3.29
CA SER A 114 -4.99 -0.75 2.80
C SER A 114 -4.87 -0.84 1.27
N ASP A 115 -5.81 -1.48 0.57
CA ASP A 115 -5.85 -1.45 -0.91
C ASP A 115 -5.94 -0.03 -1.47
N TYR A 116 -6.66 0.85 -0.75
CA TYR A 116 -6.84 2.27 -1.05
C TYR A 116 -5.71 3.15 -0.48
N GLY A 117 -4.74 2.57 0.25
CA GLY A 117 -3.71 3.31 0.97
C GLY A 117 -4.25 4.07 2.19
N LEU A 118 -5.40 3.64 2.71
CA LEU A 118 -6.03 4.23 3.89
C LEU A 118 -5.42 3.68 5.19
N PRO A 119 -5.26 4.51 6.23
CA PRO A 119 -4.79 4.03 7.52
C PRO A 119 -5.84 3.13 8.18
N LEU A 120 -5.42 2.02 8.80
CA LEU A 120 -6.30 1.11 9.55
C LEU A 120 -7.14 1.89 10.58
N LEU A 121 -8.47 1.79 10.48
CA LEU A 121 -9.36 2.23 11.56
C LEU A 121 -9.36 1.13 12.60
N ASN A 122 -8.68 1.36 13.71
CA ASN A 122 -8.50 0.37 14.75
C ASN A 122 -9.13 0.83 16.06
N ASN A 123 -9.48 -0.13 16.92
CA ASN A 123 -10.12 0.10 18.20
C ASN A 123 -11.42 0.90 18.06
N LEU A 124 -12.24 0.57 17.05
CA LEU A 124 -13.61 1.08 17.02
C LEU A 124 -14.40 0.40 18.14
N HIS A 125 -15.24 1.18 18.79
CA HIS A 125 -16.01 0.78 19.96
C HIS A 125 -17.50 1.08 19.77
N SER A 126 -18.30 0.57 20.69
CA SER A 126 -19.75 0.70 20.69
C SER A 126 -20.25 2.13 20.57
N THR A 127 -19.51 3.11 21.10
CA THR A 127 -19.86 4.53 20.99
C THR A 127 -19.64 5.14 19.60
N ASP A 128 -18.93 4.44 18.72
CA ASP A 128 -18.70 4.84 17.35
C ASP A 128 -19.82 4.38 16.41
N PHE A 129 -20.69 3.47 16.87
CA PHE A 129 -21.81 2.94 16.10
C PHE A 129 -23.09 3.75 16.34
N THR A 130 -23.84 3.96 15.26
CA THR A 130 -25.15 4.59 15.30
C THR A 130 -26.21 3.49 15.42
N GLY A 131 -27.08 3.62 16.41
CA GLY A 131 -28.08 2.60 16.75
C GLY A 131 -27.77 1.93 18.09
N TRP A 132 -26.47 1.75 18.37
CA TRP A 132 -26.01 0.84 19.40
C TRP A 132 -26.59 1.13 20.78
N ILE A 133 -27.08 0.08 21.41
CA ILE A 133 -27.51 0.04 22.80
C ILE A 133 -26.79 -1.06 23.55
N ASN A 134 -26.85 -1.05 24.89
CA ASN A 134 -26.25 -2.11 25.68
C ASN A 134 -27.28 -3.19 26.02
N ALA A 135 -27.67 -3.99 25.03
CA ALA A 135 -28.66 -5.06 25.12
C ALA A 135 -28.23 -6.27 24.27
N TRP A 136 -28.18 -7.46 24.85
CA TRP A 136 -27.69 -8.70 24.19
C TRP A 136 -28.27 -9.03 22.80
N ASP A 137 -29.43 -8.49 22.45
CA ASP A 137 -30.14 -8.65 21.17
C ASP A 137 -30.06 -7.42 20.26
N ASP A 138 -29.09 -6.55 20.49
CA ASP A 138 -28.86 -5.36 19.67
C ASP A 138 -28.48 -5.75 18.24
N ALA A 139 -29.08 -5.05 17.29
CA ALA A 139 -29.02 -5.35 15.87
C ALA A 139 -29.37 -4.09 15.07
N ASP A 140 -29.11 -4.12 13.77
CA ASP A 140 -29.28 -3.04 12.82
C ASP A 140 -28.39 -1.82 13.11
N ASP A 141 -27.24 -2.03 13.76
CA ASP A 141 -26.28 -0.94 14.00
C ASP A 141 -25.50 -0.59 12.73
N THR A 142 -25.02 0.64 12.69
CA THR A 142 -24.27 1.17 11.55
C THR A 142 -23.01 1.89 11.97
N TYR A 143 -21.97 1.81 11.14
CA TYR A 143 -20.76 2.62 11.26
C TYR A 143 -20.56 3.43 9.99
N GLN A 144 -20.35 4.74 10.14
CA GLN A 144 -19.98 5.61 9.04
C GLN A 144 -18.76 6.44 9.40
N LYS A 145 -17.80 6.49 8.48
CA LYS A 145 -16.71 7.46 8.52
C LYS A 145 -16.62 8.18 7.19
N THR A 146 -16.86 9.49 7.20
CA THR A 146 -16.95 10.33 5.99
C THR A 146 -15.64 11.04 5.62
N ASP A 147 -14.65 11.03 6.51
CA ASP A 147 -13.39 11.78 6.38
C ASP A 147 -12.16 10.85 6.37
N TRP A 148 -12.29 9.62 5.85
CA TRP A 148 -11.19 8.67 5.83
C TRP A 148 -10.22 9.01 4.71
N ALA A 149 -9.14 9.69 5.07
CA ALA A 149 -8.16 10.22 4.14
C ALA A 149 -6.98 9.27 3.90
N ILE A 150 -6.51 9.20 2.66
CA ILE A 150 -5.18 8.69 2.32
C ILE A 150 -4.14 9.63 2.96
N THR A 151 -3.10 9.09 3.60
CA THR A 151 -2.07 9.90 4.30
C THR A 151 -0.67 9.73 3.72
N ALA A 152 0.13 10.80 3.67
CA ALA A 152 1.46 10.86 3.04
C ALA A 152 2.50 9.90 3.64
N LEU A 153 2.30 9.46 4.89
CA LEU A 153 3.15 8.46 5.53
C LEU A 153 3.10 7.10 4.82
N SER A 154 2.12 6.90 3.94
CA SER A 154 1.93 5.66 3.21
C SER A 154 3.02 5.40 2.16
N ASN A 155 3.66 6.44 1.57
CA ASN A 155 4.61 6.33 0.44
C ASN A 155 4.27 5.10 -0.44
N PHE A 156 3.04 5.13 -0.96
CA PHE A 156 2.28 3.98 -1.41
C PHE A 156 1.90 4.17 -2.87
N CYS A 157 2.00 3.10 -3.64
CA CYS A 157 1.45 3.06 -4.98
C CYS A 157 0.80 1.71 -5.20
N SER A 158 -0.46 1.75 -5.66
CA SER A 158 -1.24 0.56 -5.95
C SER A 158 -2.06 0.79 -7.22
N ILE A 159 -2.12 -0.24 -8.04
CA ILE A 159 -3.00 -0.33 -9.20
C ILE A 159 -3.73 -1.65 -9.06
N ASP A 160 -4.89 -1.58 -8.43
CA ASP A 160 -5.66 -2.76 -8.04
C ASP A 160 -6.95 -2.81 -8.86
N PRO A 161 -7.22 -3.88 -9.64
CA PRO A 161 -8.46 -4.02 -10.39
C PRO A 161 -9.68 -4.38 -9.53
N ALA A 162 -9.52 -4.73 -8.25
CA ALA A 162 -10.57 -5.25 -7.38
C ALA A 162 -10.35 -4.89 -5.89
N ALA A 163 -9.88 -3.68 -5.61
CA ALA A 163 -9.66 -3.17 -4.25
C ALA A 163 -10.94 -3.23 -3.41
N VAL A 164 -10.79 -3.60 -2.13
CA VAL A 164 -11.88 -3.67 -1.17
C VAL A 164 -11.53 -2.95 0.12
N VAL A 165 -12.55 -2.64 0.93
CA VAL A 165 -12.38 -2.42 2.37
C VAL A 165 -12.95 -3.60 3.14
N THR A 166 -12.30 -3.95 4.24
CA THR A 166 -12.61 -5.13 5.04
C THR A 166 -12.80 -4.75 6.50
N PRO A 167 -14.03 -4.49 6.95
CA PRO A 167 -14.35 -4.55 8.36
C PRO A 167 -14.15 -5.95 8.94
N THR A 168 -13.71 -5.97 10.19
CA THR A 168 -13.66 -7.16 11.03
C THR A 168 -14.29 -6.81 12.36
N ILE A 169 -15.33 -7.55 12.74
CA ILE A 169 -15.98 -7.41 14.03
C ILE A 169 -15.41 -8.43 15.02
N TYR A 170 -15.32 -8.00 16.28
CA TYR A 170 -14.65 -8.75 17.34
C TYR A 170 -15.60 -9.04 18.50
N ASP A 171 -15.77 -10.32 18.78
CA ASP A 171 -16.37 -10.84 20.00
C ASP A 171 -15.33 -11.71 20.73
N TRP A 172 -14.45 -11.04 21.47
CA TRP A 172 -13.30 -11.61 22.20
C TRP A 172 -12.25 -12.36 21.36
N GLY A 173 -12.52 -12.52 20.08
CA GLY A 173 -11.70 -12.92 18.97
C GLY A 173 -12.34 -12.36 17.70
N VAL A 174 -11.83 -12.75 16.53
CA VAL A 174 -12.52 -12.40 15.28
C VAL A 174 -13.83 -13.17 15.24
N ALA A 175 -14.95 -12.45 15.14
CA ALA A 175 -16.27 -13.03 15.04
C ALA A 175 -16.71 -13.12 13.58
N ASP A 176 -16.60 -12.01 12.85
CA ASP A 176 -16.92 -11.97 11.42
C ASP A 176 -16.08 -10.94 10.63
N THR A 177 -16.05 -11.10 9.32
CA THR A 177 -15.39 -10.23 8.34
C THR A 177 -16.24 -10.10 7.09
N GLN A 178 -16.42 -8.88 6.62
CA GLN A 178 -17.18 -8.62 5.40
C GLN A 178 -16.37 -7.71 4.48
N ASN A 179 -16.29 -8.04 3.18
CA ASN A 179 -15.64 -7.16 2.21
C ASN A 179 -16.68 -6.25 1.55
N SER A 180 -16.29 -5.03 1.20
CA SER A 180 -17.02 -4.24 0.22
C SER A 180 -17.00 -4.89 -1.16
N ALA A 181 -17.85 -4.39 -2.06
CA ALA A 181 -17.69 -4.68 -3.49
C ALA A 181 -16.30 -4.24 -3.98
N GLY A 182 -15.67 -5.04 -4.83
CA GLY A 182 -14.37 -4.73 -5.41
C GLY A 182 -14.45 -3.60 -6.43
N ALA A 183 -13.47 -2.69 -6.42
CA ALA A 183 -13.36 -1.58 -7.37
C ALA A 183 -11.95 -1.48 -7.96
N ALA A 184 -11.87 -1.14 -9.25
CA ALA A 184 -10.59 -0.85 -9.87
C ALA A 184 -10.12 0.56 -9.47
N ILE A 185 -8.98 0.66 -8.79
CA ILE A 185 -8.43 1.93 -8.30
C ILE A 185 -6.94 2.07 -8.60
N ALA A 186 -6.51 3.31 -8.76
CA ALA A 186 -5.12 3.68 -8.89
C ALA A 186 -4.78 4.72 -7.82
N VAL A 187 -3.80 4.40 -6.98
CA VAL A 187 -3.31 5.26 -5.89
C VAL A 187 -1.82 5.48 -6.07
N ASN A 188 -1.36 6.72 -5.92
CA ASN A 188 0.06 7.06 -5.92
C ASN A 188 0.32 8.25 -4.97
N THR A 189 0.79 7.94 -3.77
CA THR A 189 1.15 8.92 -2.73
C THR A 189 2.65 9.20 -2.69
N TYR A 190 3.43 8.68 -3.64
CA TYR A 190 4.87 8.90 -3.65
C TYR A 190 5.22 10.39 -3.66
N VAL A 191 6.29 10.73 -2.95
CA VAL A 191 6.87 12.06 -2.98
C VAL A 191 7.98 12.13 -4.03
N PRO A 192 8.20 13.29 -4.67
CA PRO A 192 9.30 13.44 -5.61
C PRO A 192 10.64 13.21 -4.91
N ASN A 193 11.44 12.26 -5.42
CA ASN A 193 12.74 11.92 -4.83
C ASN A 193 13.85 11.71 -5.88
N ALA A 194 13.56 11.97 -7.15
CA ALA A 194 14.58 12.09 -8.20
C ALA A 194 15.61 13.20 -7.87
N THR A 195 16.87 12.95 -8.20
CA THR A 195 17.98 13.93 -8.08
C THR A 195 18.71 14.03 -9.39
N ARG A 196 19.64 14.97 -9.56
CA ARG A 196 20.39 15.15 -10.80
C ARG A 196 21.13 13.92 -11.32
N ILE A 197 21.39 12.91 -10.48
CA ILE A 197 22.08 11.67 -10.84
C ILE A 197 21.21 10.42 -10.69
N TYR A 198 19.93 10.56 -10.34
CA TYR A 198 19.08 9.44 -9.91
C TYR A 198 17.61 9.61 -10.31
N ASP A 199 17.00 8.54 -10.83
CA ASP A 199 15.54 8.38 -11.00
C ASP A 199 15.03 7.23 -10.16
N ASP A 200 13.90 7.44 -9.51
CA ASP A 200 13.12 6.38 -8.86
C ASP A 200 11.85 6.01 -9.63
N PHE A 201 11.58 6.66 -10.76
CA PHE A 201 10.41 6.43 -11.61
C PHE A 201 9.08 6.56 -10.87
N ARG A 202 9.05 7.37 -9.80
CA ARG A 202 7.86 7.58 -8.98
C ARG A 202 6.93 8.64 -9.55
N LEU A 203 7.53 9.73 -10.02
CA LEU A 203 6.85 10.91 -10.54
C LEU A 203 7.66 11.48 -11.70
N GLU A 204 6.97 12.18 -12.61
CA GLU A 204 7.59 12.83 -13.77
C GLU A 204 7.87 14.32 -13.53
N GLU A 205 7.46 14.83 -12.36
CA GLU A 205 7.74 16.17 -11.87
C GLU A 205 9.21 16.31 -11.43
N ALA A 206 9.69 17.55 -11.31
CA ALA A 206 11.02 17.81 -10.79
C ALA A 206 11.15 17.27 -9.36
N GLY A 207 12.15 16.42 -9.12
CA GLY A 207 12.44 15.87 -7.79
C GLY A 207 12.99 16.91 -6.80
N VAL A 208 13.74 16.45 -5.81
CA VAL A 208 14.31 17.30 -4.74
C VAL A 208 15.28 18.35 -5.29
N GLU A 209 15.86 18.10 -6.47
CA GLU A 209 16.75 19.02 -7.16
C GLU A 209 16.14 19.54 -8.46
N VAL A 210 16.12 20.87 -8.62
CA VAL A 210 15.66 21.55 -9.85
C VAL A 210 16.41 20.99 -11.05
N GLY A 211 15.66 20.53 -12.06
CA GLY A 211 16.17 19.98 -13.33
C GLY A 211 16.25 18.46 -13.42
N ALA A 212 15.91 17.73 -12.35
CA ALA A 212 15.74 16.28 -12.33
C ALA A 212 14.38 15.87 -12.93
N VAL A 213 14.13 16.23 -14.20
CA VAL A 213 12.84 16.02 -14.88
C VAL A 213 12.97 15.04 -16.04
N ARG A 214 11.90 14.26 -16.27
CA ARG A 214 11.67 13.58 -17.56
C ARG A 214 11.55 14.65 -18.65
N LEU A 215 12.02 14.32 -19.85
CA LEU A 215 12.00 15.20 -21.02
C LEU A 215 11.18 14.59 -22.15
N GLU A 216 10.76 15.44 -23.07
CA GLU A 216 10.27 15.06 -24.39
C GLU A 216 11.42 14.64 -25.32
N SER A 217 11.06 14.14 -26.51
CA SER A 217 11.98 13.72 -27.57
C SER A 217 12.87 14.83 -28.12
N ASP A 218 12.49 16.09 -27.92
CA ASP A 218 13.31 17.25 -28.25
C ASP A 218 14.48 17.48 -27.28
N LEU A 219 14.51 16.73 -26.16
CA LEU A 219 15.55 16.72 -25.15
C LEU A 219 15.71 18.06 -24.38
N ILE A 220 14.76 18.97 -24.53
CA ILE A 220 14.80 20.32 -23.97
C ILE A 220 13.54 20.60 -23.15
N THR A 221 12.39 20.18 -23.65
CA THR A 221 11.08 20.43 -23.04
C THR A 221 10.82 19.43 -21.91
N PRO A 222 10.51 19.91 -20.69
CA PRO A 222 10.09 19.04 -19.60
C PRO A 222 8.81 18.28 -19.98
N TRP A 223 8.76 17.00 -19.62
CA TRP A 223 7.59 16.18 -19.83
C TRP A 223 6.37 16.71 -19.07
N ASP A 224 5.22 16.74 -19.73
CA ASP A 224 3.93 17.03 -19.11
C ASP A 224 3.25 15.72 -18.67
N ALA A 225 3.20 15.49 -17.36
CA ALA A 225 2.65 14.28 -16.76
C ALA A 225 1.14 14.10 -17.02
N THR A 226 0.43 15.15 -17.45
CA THR A 226 -1.00 15.10 -17.78
C THR A 226 -1.29 14.49 -19.16
N GLN A 227 -0.25 14.30 -19.98
CA GLN A 227 -0.39 13.88 -21.37
C GLN A 227 -0.44 12.36 -21.54
N ASP A 228 -1.29 11.89 -22.45
CA ASP A 228 -1.43 10.48 -22.84
C ASP A 228 -0.23 10.04 -23.70
N LEU A 229 0.40 8.91 -23.34
CA LEU A 229 1.52 8.33 -24.09
C LEU A 229 1.19 7.90 -25.53
N ASN A 230 -0.09 7.81 -25.90
CA ASN A 230 -0.58 7.48 -27.23
C ASN A 230 -0.79 8.69 -28.13
N ALA A 231 -0.65 9.91 -27.61
CA ALA A 231 -0.83 11.15 -28.36
C ALA A 231 0.35 12.11 -28.20
N TYR A 232 1.14 11.96 -27.14
CA TYR A 232 2.24 12.83 -26.81
C TYR A 232 3.59 12.24 -27.22
N ASP A 233 4.51 13.12 -27.62
CA ASP A 233 5.90 12.78 -27.91
C ASP A 233 6.06 11.62 -28.93
N ASP A 234 5.44 11.79 -30.09
CA ASP A 234 5.38 10.82 -31.20
C ASP A 234 4.80 9.44 -30.83
N ASN A 235 4.10 9.33 -29.71
CA ASN A 235 3.51 8.10 -29.19
C ASN A 235 4.56 7.06 -28.83
N LEU A 236 5.76 7.50 -28.45
CA LEU A 236 6.89 6.60 -28.16
C LEU A 236 7.24 6.56 -26.67
N GLY A 237 6.59 7.32 -25.81
CA GLY A 237 6.94 7.36 -24.38
C GLY A 237 6.82 6.01 -23.66
N LEU A 238 7.81 5.70 -22.81
CA LEU A 238 7.67 4.68 -21.75
C LEU A 238 6.80 5.21 -20.60
N GLN A 239 6.23 4.31 -19.80
CA GLN A 239 5.31 4.63 -18.72
C GLN A 239 6.01 4.63 -17.36
N TYR A 240 5.78 5.67 -16.55
CA TYR A 240 6.08 5.65 -15.12
C TYR A 240 4.90 5.00 -14.39
N GLN A 241 5.17 3.97 -13.60
CA GLN A 241 4.16 3.29 -12.80
C GLN A 241 4.78 2.73 -11.53
N CYS A 242 4.35 3.21 -10.37
CA CYS A 242 4.74 2.68 -9.05
C CYS A 242 6.25 2.43 -8.86
N SER A 243 7.09 3.46 -9.07
CA SER A 243 8.56 3.37 -9.00
C SER A 243 9.21 2.52 -10.09
N ARG A 244 8.53 2.32 -11.22
CA ARG A 244 9.03 1.50 -12.34
C ARG A 244 8.85 2.24 -13.66
N LEU A 245 9.81 2.02 -14.55
CA LEU A 245 9.71 2.38 -15.96
C LEU A 245 9.26 1.17 -16.75
N LEU A 246 8.07 1.24 -17.35
CA LEU A 246 7.41 0.11 -17.99
C LEU A 246 7.09 0.39 -19.46
N TYR A 247 6.95 -0.68 -20.22
CA TYR A 247 6.26 -0.60 -21.50
C TYR A 247 4.75 -0.41 -21.23
N PRO A 248 4.09 0.59 -21.85
CA PRO A 248 2.68 0.85 -21.61
C PRO A 248 1.81 -0.31 -22.14
N GLN A 249 1.10 -1.03 -21.25
CA GLN A 249 0.28 -2.20 -21.63
C GLN A 249 -1.04 -2.30 -20.86
N THR A 250 -1.34 -1.36 -19.97
CA THR A 250 -2.52 -1.42 -19.10
C THR A 250 -3.67 -0.58 -19.66
N ASN A 251 -4.90 -1.08 -19.54
CA ASN A 251 -6.09 -0.27 -19.81
C ASN A 251 -6.61 0.34 -18.51
N PHE A 252 -6.46 1.65 -18.35
CA PHE A 252 -6.94 2.37 -17.17
C PHE A 252 -8.39 2.84 -17.29
N GLY A 253 -9.07 2.61 -18.42
CA GLY A 253 -10.42 3.11 -18.68
C GLY A 253 -11.49 2.69 -17.66
N GLY A 254 -11.24 1.65 -16.86
CA GLY A 254 -12.11 1.21 -15.77
C GLY A 254 -11.65 1.61 -14.36
N TYR A 255 -10.51 2.29 -14.21
CA TYR A 255 -9.90 2.61 -12.92
C TYR A 255 -10.34 3.99 -12.42
N SER A 256 -10.62 4.08 -11.12
CA SER A 256 -10.79 5.35 -10.41
C SER A 256 -9.45 5.88 -9.88
N PRO A 257 -9.27 7.21 -9.71
CA PRO A 257 -10.28 8.26 -9.86
C PRO A 257 -10.62 8.54 -11.33
N ASN A 258 -11.90 8.73 -11.61
CA ASN A 258 -12.39 9.09 -12.94
C ASN A 258 -12.52 10.62 -13.08
N SER A 259 -11.50 11.36 -12.63
CA SER A 259 -11.46 12.84 -12.69
C SER A 259 -11.18 13.39 -14.10
N GLY A 260 -11.06 12.51 -15.09
CA GLY A 260 -10.85 12.79 -16.49
C GLY A 260 -10.92 11.49 -17.29
N THR A 261 -10.52 11.53 -18.57
CA THR A 261 -10.45 10.29 -19.37
C THR A 261 -9.19 9.52 -19.02
N GLN A 262 -9.33 8.38 -18.37
CA GLN A 262 -8.22 7.47 -18.13
C GLN A 262 -7.69 6.89 -19.46
N PRO A 263 -6.36 6.77 -19.63
CA PRO A 263 -5.78 6.29 -20.88
C PRO A 263 -5.91 4.77 -21.05
N ASN A 264 -5.86 4.32 -22.30
CA ASN A 264 -5.84 2.89 -22.63
C ASN A 264 -4.58 2.56 -23.43
N TYR A 265 -3.68 1.79 -22.84
CA TYR A 265 -2.39 1.47 -23.43
C TYR A 265 -2.29 0.09 -24.07
N LEU A 266 -3.39 -0.68 -24.15
CA LEU A 266 -3.38 -2.03 -24.74
C LEU A 266 -2.93 -2.07 -26.21
N ALA A 267 -3.13 -0.97 -26.94
CA ALA A 267 -2.76 -0.87 -28.35
C ALA A 267 -1.31 -0.40 -28.57
N SER A 268 -0.55 -0.16 -27.49
CA SER A 268 0.83 0.29 -27.60
C SER A 268 1.70 -0.77 -28.27
N ALA A 269 2.35 -0.40 -29.36
CA ALA A 269 3.27 -1.24 -30.11
C ALA A 269 4.54 -0.45 -30.52
N GLY A 270 5.56 -1.17 -30.99
CA GLY A 270 6.82 -0.59 -31.46
C GLY A 270 7.80 -0.23 -30.35
N ALA A 271 8.95 0.31 -30.74
CA ALA A 271 9.98 0.75 -29.79
C ALA A 271 9.46 1.91 -28.94
N ARG A 272 9.86 1.96 -27.67
CA ARG A 272 9.51 3.05 -26.74
C ARG A 272 10.77 3.70 -26.16
N THR A 273 10.66 4.97 -25.81
CA THR A 273 11.76 5.84 -25.42
C THR A 273 11.46 6.55 -24.12
N TRP A 274 12.55 6.80 -23.39
CA TRP A 274 12.55 7.64 -22.21
C TRP A 274 13.75 8.56 -22.26
N TYR A 275 13.50 9.83 -21.96
CA TYR A 275 14.48 10.89 -22.05
C TYR A 275 14.58 11.61 -20.71
N ARG A 276 15.82 11.84 -20.27
CA ARG A 276 16.09 12.54 -19.03
C ARG A 276 17.46 13.20 -19.06
N ARG A 277 17.58 14.33 -18.37
CA ARG A 277 18.87 14.98 -18.10
C ARG A 277 19.47 14.51 -16.79
N PHE A 278 20.77 14.21 -16.82
CA PHE A 278 21.58 13.93 -15.64
C PHE A 278 22.72 14.94 -15.52
N TRP A 279 23.06 15.40 -14.31
CA TRP A 279 24.19 16.31 -14.05
C TRP A 279 25.19 15.69 -13.10
N HIS A 280 26.49 15.89 -13.35
CA HIS A 280 27.54 15.54 -12.40
C HIS A 280 28.48 16.72 -12.16
N THR A 281 28.92 16.90 -10.91
CA THR A 281 30.00 17.83 -10.51
C THR A 281 29.86 19.27 -11.06
N GLY A 282 28.65 19.83 -11.10
CA GLY A 282 28.41 21.21 -11.55
C GLY A 282 28.58 21.45 -13.05
N ILE A 283 28.77 20.38 -13.84
CA ILE A 283 28.79 20.41 -15.30
C ILE A 283 27.49 19.74 -15.77
N SER A 284 26.73 20.45 -16.60
CA SER A 284 25.57 19.87 -17.28
C SER A 284 26.07 19.08 -18.48
N HIS A 285 25.73 17.79 -18.54
CA HIS A 285 25.90 17.00 -19.75
C HIS A 285 24.62 17.09 -20.57
N PRO A 286 24.72 17.27 -21.90
CA PRO A 286 23.59 17.74 -22.70
C PRO A 286 22.40 16.77 -22.61
N VAL A 287 22.57 15.46 -22.82
CA VAL A 287 21.47 14.47 -22.76
C VAL A 287 21.97 13.02 -22.64
N GLY A 288 21.24 12.14 -21.95
CA GLY A 288 21.33 10.67 -22.10
C GLY A 288 20.03 10.09 -22.69
N ARG A 289 20.13 9.16 -23.66
CA ARG A 289 18.97 8.50 -24.29
C ARG A 289 18.97 7.00 -23.99
N PHE A 290 17.87 6.51 -23.42
CA PHE A 290 17.63 5.08 -23.23
C PHE A 290 16.48 4.61 -24.14
N ARG A 291 16.68 3.49 -24.83
CA ARG A 291 15.72 2.93 -25.79
C ARG A 291 15.53 1.44 -25.55
N LEU A 292 14.28 0.99 -25.45
CA LEU A 292 13.91 -0.43 -25.46
C LEU A 292 13.28 -0.74 -26.82
N THR A 293 13.90 -1.64 -27.60
CA THR A 293 13.46 -1.91 -28.97
C THR A 293 12.59 -3.15 -29.11
N ASP A 294 12.87 -4.26 -28.41
CA ASP A 294 12.30 -5.55 -28.82
C ASP A 294 11.98 -6.55 -27.68
N TYR A 295 11.99 -6.12 -26.40
CA TYR A 295 11.59 -7.02 -25.30
C TYR A 295 10.93 -6.22 -24.17
N SER A 296 9.71 -6.61 -23.79
CA SER A 296 9.11 -6.18 -22.54
C SER A 296 9.95 -6.74 -21.41
N ILE A 297 10.72 -5.88 -20.73
CA ILE A 297 11.29 -6.25 -19.43
C ILE A 297 10.09 -6.58 -18.53
N THR A 298 9.90 -7.86 -18.21
CA THR A 298 8.74 -8.28 -17.41
C THR A 298 8.98 -8.02 -15.92
N GLU A 299 7.92 -7.98 -15.12
CA GLU A 299 8.07 -7.90 -13.66
C GLU A 299 8.83 -9.10 -13.08
N ALA A 300 8.71 -10.29 -13.70
CA ALA A 300 9.51 -11.46 -13.37
C ALA A 300 11.00 -11.24 -13.67
N ASP A 301 11.33 -10.55 -14.75
CA ASP A 301 12.73 -10.21 -15.08
C ASP A 301 13.33 -9.20 -14.10
N LEU A 302 12.54 -8.23 -13.62
CA LEU A 302 12.98 -7.28 -12.61
C LEU A 302 13.09 -7.92 -11.21
N ALA A 303 12.09 -8.72 -10.80
CA ALA A 303 12.06 -9.38 -9.49
C ALA A 303 13.14 -10.46 -9.34
N ALA A 304 13.57 -11.08 -10.44
CA ALA A 304 14.67 -12.03 -10.47
C ALA A 304 16.06 -11.39 -10.61
N ASN A 305 16.16 -10.04 -10.70
CA ASN A 305 17.38 -9.31 -11.07
C ASN A 305 17.97 -9.74 -12.43
N ASN A 306 17.12 -10.14 -13.38
CA ASN A 306 17.56 -10.53 -14.74
C ASN A 306 17.90 -9.32 -15.62
N VAL A 307 17.52 -8.11 -15.20
CA VAL A 307 17.81 -6.86 -15.92
C VAL A 307 18.39 -5.84 -14.95
N LEU A 308 19.63 -5.42 -15.21
CA LEU A 308 20.32 -4.32 -14.53
C LEU A 308 20.66 -3.24 -15.55
N ILE A 309 20.25 -2.00 -15.28
CA ILE A 309 20.57 -0.82 -16.09
C ILE A 309 21.60 0.00 -15.32
N ASP A 310 22.87 -0.12 -15.71
CA ASP A 310 23.97 0.63 -15.12
C ASP A 310 24.39 1.79 -16.03
N ILE A 311 24.24 3.01 -15.54
CA ILE A 311 24.69 4.21 -16.23
C ILE A 311 26.08 4.57 -15.68
N SER A 312 27.15 4.31 -16.44
CA SER A 312 28.49 4.85 -16.15
C SER A 312 28.62 6.24 -16.76
N LEU A 313 29.25 7.15 -16.02
CA LEU A 313 29.47 8.54 -16.43
C LEU A 313 30.93 8.82 -16.83
N ASP A 314 31.79 7.80 -16.97
CA ASP A 314 33.18 8.02 -17.41
C ASP A 314 33.83 6.81 -18.12
N GLY A 315 33.15 5.67 -18.24
CA GLY A 315 33.71 4.47 -18.86
C GLY A 315 34.87 3.81 -18.09
N VAL A 316 35.21 4.30 -16.89
CA VAL A 316 36.34 3.84 -16.06
C VAL A 316 35.89 3.36 -14.68
N ALA A 317 34.90 4.02 -14.08
CA ALA A 317 34.28 3.64 -12.82
C ALA A 317 32.75 3.47 -12.99
N TRP A 318 32.23 2.41 -12.39
CA TRP A 318 30.80 2.12 -12.38
C TRP A 318 30.18 2.66 -11.10
N TYR A 319 29.03 3.33 -11.21
CA TYR A 319 28.24 3.67 -10.03
C TYR A 319 27.75 2.39 -9.37
N THR A 320 28.23 2.09 -8.17
CA THR A 320 27.69 1.02 -7.33
C THR A 320 26.73 1.64 -6.33
N LEU A 321 25.53 1.08 -6.20
CA LEU A 321 24.55 1.52 -5.21
C LEU A 321 25.20 1.52 -3.81
N ASN A 322 25.22 2.68 -3.15
CA ASN A 322 25.86 2.96 -1.85
C ASN A 322 27.40 3.05 -1.82
N GLY A 323 28.07 3.17 -2.97
CA GLY A 323 29.51 3.43 -3.06
C GLY A 323 29.87 4.93 -3.20
N LEU A 324 31.13 5.28 -2.87
CA LEU A 324 31.70 6.60 -3.21
C LEU A 324 32.10 6.62 -4.70
N TYR A 325 31.51 7.54 -5.46
CA TYR A 325 31.87 7.77 -6.88
C TYR A 325 32.87 8.92 -7.00
N GLY A 326 34.00 8.68 -7.67
CA GLY A 326 35.12 9.63 -7.77
C GLY A 326 35.35 10.26 -9.16
N GLY A 327 34.41 10.13 -10.11
CA GLY A 327 34.65 10.29 -11.56
C GLY A 327 35.23 11.62 -12.08
N GLY A 328 35.63 11.60 -13.37
CA GLY A 328 36.22 12.72 -14.15
C GLY A 328 35.29 13.31 -15.25
N PRO A 329 35.77 14.25 -16.09
CA PRO A 329 34.95 14.92 -17.12
C PRO A 329 34.66 14.04 -18.35
N LEU A 330 33.42 14.12 -18.88
CA LEU A 330 32.93 13.37 -20.05
C LEU A 330 33.43 13.88 -21.41
N ALA A 331 33.56 12.98 -22.39
CA ALA A 331 33.81 13.27 -23.80
C ALA A 331 32.68 12.74 -24.72
N PRO A 332 32.50 13.30 -25.93
CA PRO A 332 31.56 12.74 -26.91
C PRO A 332 31.93 11.29 -27.28
N GLY A 333 31.04 10.33 -26.99
CA GLY A 333 31.22 8.91 -27.34
C GLY A 333 31.35 7.94 -26.16
N ASP A 334 31.24 8.40 -24.92
CA ASP A 334 31.31 7.53 -23.74
C ASP A 334 30.05 6.64 -23.61
N PRO A 335 30.15 5.30 -23.39
CA PRO A 335 29.03 4.36 -23.56
C PRO A 335 28.11 4.24 -22.33
N CYS A 336 26.83 3.90 -22.56
CA CYS A 336 25.96 3.26 -21.56
C CYS A 336 25.84 1.76 -21.83
N ARG A 337 25.68 0.91 -20.80
CA ARG A 337 25.40 -0.52 -20.98
C ARG A 337 24.18 -0.94 -20.17
N THR A 338 23.32 -1.75 -20.79
CA THR A 338 22.61 -2.79 -20.04
C THR A 338 23.58 -3.95 -19.95
N ASP A 339 23.88 -4.46 -18.76
CA ASP A 339 24.94 -5.46 -18.67
C ASP A 339 24.54 -6.73 -19.41
N LYS A 340 25.44 -7.22 -20.26
CA LYS A 340 25.26 -8.46 -21.00
C LYS A 340 26.01 -9.58 -20.27
N ASP A 341 25.21 -10.45 -19.63
CA ASP A 341 25.33 -11.91 -19.70
C ASP A 341 26.12 -12.66 -18.60
N VAL A 342 25.37 -13.19 -17.63
CA VAL A 342 25.44 -14.62 -17.25
C VAL A 342 24.31 -15.44 -17.92
N TYR A 343 23.32 -14.80 -18.57
CA TYR A 343 22.05 -15.41 -19.00
C TYR A 343 21.61 -15.21 -20.46
N GLY A 344 22.51 -14.89 -21.40
CA GLY A 344 22.27 -15.08 -22.84
C GLY A 344 21.40 -14.06 -23.57
N LEU A 345 21.24 -12.83 -23.07
CA LEU A 345 20.48 -11.79 -23.78
C LEU A 345 21.24 -11.31 -25.05
N THR A 346 20.90 -11.88 -26.21
CA THR A 346 21.36 -11.40 -27.51
C THR A 346 20.52 -10.22 -27.98
N GLY A 347 20.84 -9.02 -27.52
CA GLY A 347 20.52 -7.81 -28.28
C GLY A 347 21.36 -7.79 -29.55
N ASN A 348 20.74 -7.77 -30.73
CA ASN A 348 21.43 -7.41 -31.95
C ASN A 348 21.79 -5.93 -31.86
N ALA A 349 23.07 -5.63 -31.63
CA ALA A 349 23.61 -4.33 -31.98
C ALA A 349 23.37 -4.12 -33.48
N PRO A 350 22.79 -3.00 -33.93
CA PRO A 350 22.75 -2.71 -35.36
C PRO A 350 24.17 -2.56 -35.91
N ASP A 351 24.35 -3.15 -37.09
CA ASP A 351 25.46 -3.17 -38.04
C ASP A 351 26.41 -1.94 -37.99
N PRO A 352 27.76 -2.11 -38.02
CA PRO A 352 28.75 -1.04 -37.80
C PRO A 352 28.83 0.07 -38.84
N VAL A 353 27.88 0.18 -39.77
CA VAL A 353 28.03 1.10 -40.91
C VAL A 353 27.24 2.40 -40.75
N ASN A 354 26.26 2.52 -39.82
CA ASN A 354 25.57 3.80 -39.54
C ASN A 354 24.87 3.92 -38.15
N GLY A 355 25.23 3.11 -37.14
CA GLY A 355 24.50 3.02 -35.86
C GLY A 355 25.22 3.60 -34.65
N GLN A 356 25.18 4.92 -34.47
CA GLN A 356 25.63 5.59 -33.24
C GLN A 356 24.61 5.41 -32.10
N LEU A 357 25.06 4.96 -30.93
CA LEU A 357 24.53 5.48 -29.66
C LEU A 357 25.11 6.89 -29.51
N ALA A 358 24.49 7.84 -30.20
CA ALA A 358 24.87 9.24 -30.16
C ALA A 358 24.40 9.85 -28.84
N PHE A 359 25.36 10.26 -28.01
CA PHE A 359 25.19 11.43 -27.16
C PHE A 359 25.28 12.65 -28.09
N SER A 360 24.14 13.32 -28.31
CA SER A 360 24.08 14.66 -28.89
C SER A 360 23.63 15.63 -27.82
#